data_AF-A0A4P8PRR7-F1
#
_entry.id   AF-A0A4P8PRR7-F1
#
_cell.length_a   1.000
_cell.length_b   1.000
_cell.length_c   1.000
_cell.angle_alpha   90.00
_cell.angle_beta   90.00
_cell.angle_gamma   90.00
#
_symmetry.space_group_name_H-M   'P 1'
#
loop_
_entity.id
_entity.type
_entity.pdbx_description
1 polymer ?
#
loop_
_entity_poly.entity_id
_entity_poly.type
_entity_poly.pdbx_seq_one_letter_code
_entity_poly.pdbx_strand_id
1 'polypeptide(L)'
;MADRLCVLPHRRVPAVGEPFRLPDGKTGIGDGVRAVHDLAIHGGRPVAGAHPHAQLCRGHAARLAELIADTPQMIAWLREQIEPTNSAPDRSNGYTRSTKNEAPLPLSVAAVDAADEELVYLCEWARMVAAYRGEAEPDLPAARRVDRTGERRVIGIRPGPAVWMTANMAARFLLDRFDWIIERDWVGEMTQELGAQRGTHLARWPTGDRARRLRGYRCARCSRESVLVHPPAGPPVYDDEYRLFAVSHRGQVESQTIRPLAYAYPMLVACSDPRCGERVPESEWAWAAQTAEHYGREIRGVTTRPRARRRSLGENEGNGWQ
;
A
#
# COMPACT_ATOMS: atom_id res chain seq x y z
N MET A 1 30.59 -13.23 17.20
CA MET A 1 29.28 -13.81 16.84
C MET A 1 29.01 -13.43 15.39
N ALA A 2 28.59 -14.38 14.54
CA ALA A 2 28.28 -14.08 13.15
C ALA A 2 26.95 -13.30 13.07
N ASP A 3 26.90 -12.24 12.28
CA ASP A 3 25.67 -11.48 12.07
C ASP A 3 24.60 -12.36 11.42
N ARG A 4 23.37 -12.32 11.95
CA ARG A 4 22.23 -12.98 11.29
C ARG A 4 21.94 -12.34 9.94
N LEU A 5 21.41 -13.14 9.02
CA LEU A 5 21.01 -12.69 7.70
C LEU A 5 19.52 -12.35 7.68
N CYS A 6 19.16 -11.39 6.82
CA CYS A 6 17.77 -11.04 6.64
C CYS A 6 16.98 -12.17 5.96
N VAL A 7 15.86 -12.55 6.58
CA VAL A 7 15.02 -13.67 6.13
C VAL A 7 14.11 -13.32 4.94
N LEU A 8 13.92 -12.04 4.63
CA LEU A 8 13.04 -11.59 3.56
C LEU A 8 13.76 -11.46 2.20
N PRO A 9 13.06 -11.72 1.09
CA PRO A 9 13.62 -11.54 -0.25
C PRO A 9 13.89 -10.07 -0.53
N HIS A 10 15.05 -9.78 -1.13
CA HIS A 10 15.39 -8.42 -1.55
C HIS A 10 15.11 -8.26 -3.04
N ARG A 11 14.59 -7.09 -3.43
CA ARG A 11 14.53 -6.69 -4.83
C ARG A 11 15.89 -6.17 -5.23
N ARG A 12 16.51 -6.78 -6.22
CA ARG A 12 17.75 -6.33 -6.83
C ARG A 12 17.54 -6.17 -8.32
N VAL A 13 17.96 -5.06 -8.90
CA VAL A 13 18.12 -4.94 -10.35
C VAL A 13 19.55 -5.39 -10.69
N PRO A 14 19.76 -6.53 -11.37
CA PRO A 14 21.09 -6.97 -11.79
C PRO A 14 21.60 -6.02 -12.88
N ALA A 15 22.91 -5.78 -12.89
CA ALA A 15 23.53 -4.92 -13.90
C ALA A 15 23.39 -5.54 -15.30
N VAL A 16 23.52 -4.72 -16.35
CA VAL A 16 23.51 -5.22 -17.74
C VAL A 16 24.60 -6.28 -17.91
N GLY A 17 24.22 -7.48 -18.37
CA GLY A 17 25.15 -8.60 -18.58
C GLY A 17 25.44 -9.43 -17.32
N GLU A 18 24.91 -9.06 -16.16
CA GLU A 18 25.15 -9.79 -14.92
C GLU A 18 24.28 -11.05 -14.81
N PRO A 19 24.84 -12.26 -14.68
CA PRO A 19 24.05 -13.46 -14.47
C PRO A 19 23.37 -13.42 -13.09
N PHE A 20 22.10 -13.82 -13.03
CA PHE A 20 21.34 -13.97 -11.79
C PHE A 20 20.56 -15.28 -11.78
N ARG A 21 20.11 -15.71 -10.59
CA ARG A 21 19.27 -16.90 -10.41
C ARG A 21 18.08 -16.58 -9.50
N LEU A 22 16.88 -16.78 -10.02
CA LEU A 22 15.61 -16.58 -9.34
C LEU A 22 15.37 -17.65 -8.25
N PRO A 23 14.44 -17.42 -7.30
CA PRO A 23 14.08 -18.36 -6.25
C PRO A 23 13.48 -19.66 -6.78
N ASP A 24 12.85 -19.64 -7.96
CA ASP A 24 12.35 -20.83 -8.66
C ASP A 24 13.47 -21.62 -9.38
N GLY A 25 14.72 -21.21 -9.19
CA GLY A 25 15.90 -21.85 -9.76
C GLY A 25 16.24 -21.42 -11.18
N LYS A 26 15.38 -20.65 -11.86
CA LYS A 26 15.64 -20.15 -13.22
C LYS A 26 16.78 -19.15 -13.21
N THR A 27 17.63 -19.21 -14.23
CA THR A 27 18.71 -18.26 -14.44
C THR A 27 18.34 -17.20 -15.47
N GLY A 28 18.96 -16.03 -15.39
CA GLY A 28 18.80 -14.94 -16.35
C GLY A 28 20.02 -14.06 -16.40
N ILE A 29 20.03 -13.11 -17.35
CA ILE A 29 21.05 -12.07 -17.45
C ILE A 29 20.38 -10.72 -17.22
N GLY A 30 20.97 -9.93 -16.33
CA GLY A 30 20.49 -8.60 -15.99
C GLY A 30 20.43 -7.70 -17.21
N ASP A 31 19.33 -6.96 -17.31
CA ASP A 31 19.13 -5.92 -18.32
C ASP A 31 19.36 -4.52 -17.74
N GLY A 32 19.78 -4.40 -16.47
CA GLY A 32 19.95 -3.13 -15.78
C GLY A 32 18.65 -2.43 -15.41
N VAL A 33 17.49 -3.04 -15.67
CA VAL A 33 16.17 -2.39 -15.50
C VAL A 33 15.21 -3.24 -14.67
N ARG A 34 15.16 -4.55 -14.89
CA ARG A 34 14.22 -5.46 -14.22
C ARG A 34 14.77 -5.89 -12.87
N ALA A 35 13.97 -5.65 -11.83
CA ALA A 35 14.25 -6.18 -10.51
C ALA A 35 13.93 -7.68 -10.46
N VAL A 36 14.87 -8.46 -9.93
CA VAL A 36 14.66 -9.83 -9.49
C VAL A 36 14.52 -9.88 -7.97
N HIS A 37 13.72 -10.84 -7.52
CA HIS A 37 13.51 -11.14 -6.12
C HIS A 37 14.42 -12.29 -5.75
N ASP A 38 15.51 -12.06 -5.01
CA ASP A 38 16.34 -13.16 -4.52
C ASP A 38 16.12 -13.31 -3.00
N LEU A 39 15.93 -14.54 -2.53
CA LEU A 39 15.86 -14.85 -1.10
C LEU A 39 17.16 -14.41 -0.41
N ALA A 40 17.07 -13.60 0.64
CA ALA A 40 18.18 -13.10 1.49
C ALA A 40 19.36 -12.39 0.78
N ILE A 41 19.31 -12.21 -0.54
CA ILE A 41 20.43 -11.82 -1.38
C ILE A 41 20.13 -10.47 -2.03
N HIS A 42 20.81 -9.41 -1.60
CA HIS A 42 20.83 -8.15 -2.31
C HIS A 42 22.08 -8.14 -3.18
N GLY A 43 21.92 -8.31 -4.48
CA GLY A 43 23.10 -8.15 -5.34
C GLY A 43 23.98 -9.38 -5.49
N GLY A 44 23.52 -10.58 -5.12
CA GLY A 44 24.41 -11.73 -4.91
C GLY A 44 25.08 -11.75 -3.53
N ARG A 45 24.83 -10.74 -2.67
CA ARG A 45 25.42 -10.65 -1.32
C ARG A 45 24.37 -10.85 -0.23
N PRO A 46 24.68 -11.64 0.81
CA PRO A 46 23.82 -11.79 1.97
C PRO A 46 23.64 -10.44 2.66
N VAL A 47 22.40 -10.08 3.01
CA VAL A 47 22.11 -8.83 3.71
C VAL A 47 22.11 -9.08 5.21
N ALA A 48 22.98 -8.39 5.94
CA ALA A 48 23.02 -8.45 7.39
C ALA A 48 21.70 -7.96 8.01
N GLY A 49 21.33 -8.56 9.13
CA GLY A 49 20.28 -8.08 10.02
C GLY A 49 20.53 -6.66 10.49
N ALA A 50 19.49 -6.00 11.01
CA ALA A 50 19.57 -4.63 11.50
C ALA A 50 20.59 -4.46 12.63
N HIS A 51 20.71 -5.50 13.47
CA HIS A 51 21.68 -5.71 14.55
C HIS A 51 21.99 -7.22 14.67
N PRO A 52 22.96 -7.65 15.51
CA PRO A 52 23.48 -9.03 15.49
C PRO A 52 22.45 -10.16 15.63
N HIS A 53 21.31 -9.90 16.28
CA HIS A 53 20.24 -10.87 16.52
C HIS A 53 19.01 -10.69 15.63
N ALA A 54 18.94 -9.60 14.85
CA ALA A 54 17.82 -9.31 13.98
C ALA A 54 17.75 -10.26 12.78
N GLN A 55 16.55 -10.72 12.50
CA GLN A 55 16.17 -11.52 11.33
C GLN A 55 15.75 -10.62 10.15
N LEU A 56 15.56 -9.32 10.36
CA LEU A 56 15.30 -8.34 9.30
C LEU A 56 16.50 -7.42 9.10
N CYS A 57 16.82 -7.08 7.85
CA CYS A 57 17.77 -6.00 7.56
C CYS A 57 17.16 -4.65 7.97
N ARG A 58 17.99 -3.60 8.05
CA ARG A 58 17.51 -2.25 8.42
C ARG A 58 16.34 -1.75 7.55
N GLY A 59 16.34 -2.08 6.26
CA GLY A 59 15.27 -1.66 5.34
C GLY A 59 13.95 -2.38 5.59
N HIS A 60 13.98 -3.70 5.79
CA HIS A 60 12.79 -4.48 6.11
C HIS A 60 12.26 -4.19 7.53
N ALA A 61 13.16 -3.95 8.49
CA ALA A 61 12.78 -3.50 9.83
C ALA A 61 12.07 -2.14 9.77
N ALA A 62 12.64 -1.14 9.08
CA ALA A 62 11.98 0.15 8.91
C ALA A 62 10.58 0.01 8.26
N ARG A 63 10.47 -0.82 7.22
CA ARG A 63 9.19 -1.10 6.57
C ARG A 63 8.16 -1.74 7.52
N LEU A 64 8.58 -2.69 8.36
CA LEU A 64 7.68 -3.31 9.33
C LEU A 64 7.20 -2.29 10.37
N ALA A 65 8.11 -1.44 10.87
CA ALA A 65 7.76 -0.38 11.81
C ALA A 65 6.76 0.62 11.18
N GLU A 66 6.99 1.04 9.92
CA GLU A 66 6.06 1.87 9.16
C GLU A 66 4.69 1.20 9.00
N LEU A 67 4.65 -0.09 8.63
CA LEU A 67 3.40 -0.83 8.50
C LEU A 67 2.60 -0.80 9.81
N ILE A 68 3.24 -1.10 10.94
CA ILE A 68 2.61 -1.11 12.27
C ILE A 68 2.12 0.30 12.64
N ALA A 69 2.98 1.32 12.47
CA ALA A 69 2.69 2.69 12.83
C ALA A 69 1.55 3.31 11.99
N ASP A 70 1.46 2.95 10.71
CA ASP A 70 0.46 3.49 9.79
C ASP A 70 -0.89 2.75 9.85
N THR A 71 -0.98 1.59 10.52
CA THR A 71 -2.23 0.82 10.59
C THR A 71 -3.40 1.58 11.19
N PRO A 72 -3.27 2.33 12.30
CA PRO A 72 -4.37 3.14 12.83
C PRO A 72 -4.92 4.15 11.81
N GLN A 73 -4.04 4.81 11.05
CA GLN A 73 -4.45 5.77 10.01
C GLN A 73 -5.12 5.06 8.84
N MET A 74 -4.65 3.87 8.45
CA MET A 74 -5.30 3.07 7.41
C MET A 74 -6.70 2.62 7.81
N ILE A 75 -6.89 2.19 9.06
CA ILE A 75 -8.22 1.83 9.57
C ILE A 75 -9.16 3.04 9.53
N ALA A 76 -8.68 4.22 9.95
CA ALA A 76 -9.46 5.46 9.86
C ALA A 76 -9.85 5.76 8.41
N TRP A 77 -8.88 5.72 7.48
CA TRP A 77 -9.12 5.92 6.05
C TRP A 77 -10.14 4.93 5.47
N LEU A 78 -10.01 3.64 5.74
CA LEU A 78 -10.95 2.62 5.27
C LEU A 78 -12.35 2.85 5.84
N ARG A 79 -12.44 3.35 7.08
CA ARG A 79 -13.72 3.72 7.69
C ARG A 79 -14.32 5.00 7.12
N GLU A 80 -13.51 5.94 6.65
CA GLU A 80 -13.98 7.11 5.91
C GLU A 80 -14.57 6.73 4.54
N GLN A 81 -14.09 5.64 3.93
CA GLN A 81 -14.71 5.10 2.71
C GLN A 81 -16.12 4.51 2.93
N ILE A 82 -16.59 4.47 4.18
CA ILE A 82 -17.96 4.13 4.56
C ILE A 82 -18.82 5.41 4.46
N GLU A 83 -18.87 6.05 3.30
CA GLU A 83 -19.84 7.13 3.09
C GLU A 83 -21.20 6.55 2.73
N PRO A 84 -22.30 6.95 3.42
CA PRO A 84 -23.66 6.61 3.03
C PRO A 84 -24.00 7.30 1.72
N THR A 85 -23.83 6.63 0.57
CA THR A 85 -24.32 7.18 -0.70
C THR A 85 -25.85 7.12 -0.72
N ASN A 86 -26.52 8.19 -0.30
CA ASN A 86 -27.94 8.43 -0.62
C ASN A 86 -28.18 8.63 -2.13
N SER A 87 -27.10 8.72 -2.91
CA SER A 87 -27.14 8.77 -4.36
C SER A 87 -27.04 7.34 -4.89
N ALA A 88 -28.05 6.89 -5.62
CA ALA A 88 -27.89 5.74 -6.51
C ALA A 88 -26.59 5.94 -7.33
N PRO A 89 -25.76 4.91 -7.53
CA PRO A 89 -24.46 5.06 -8.18
C PRO A 89 -24.66 5.71 -9.54
N ASP A 90 -24.13 6.93 -9.71
CA ASP A 90 -24.12 7.58 -11.00
C ASP A 90 -23.19 6.77 -11.91
N ARG A 91 -23.78 6.12 -12.91
CA ARG A 91 -23.11 5.19 -13.82
C ARG A 91 -22.21 5.90 -14.83
N SER A 92 -22.05 7.22 -14.72
CA SER A 92 -21.32 8.09 -15.65
C SER A 92 -19.79 8.08 -15.43
N ASN A 93 -19.30 7.81 -14.22
CA ASN A 93 -17.87 8.03 -13.86
C ASN A 93 -16.98 6.79 -13.80
N GLY A 94 -17.29 5.73 -14.55
CA GLY A 94 -16.33 4.65 -14.78
C GLY A 94 -16.04 3.74 -13.58
N TYR A 95 -16.88 3.75 -12.53
CA TYR A 95 -16.88 2.68 -11.54
C TYR A 95 -17.08 1.34 -12.25
N THR A 96 -16.15 0.40 -12.05
CA THR A 96 -16.25 -0.96 -12.55
C THR A 96 -17.58 -1.56 -12.11
N ARG A 97 -18.37 -2.09 -13.06
CA ARG A 97 -19.66 -2.73 -12.80
C ARG A 97 -19.58 -3.60 -11.54
N SER A 98 -20.44 -3.30 -10.57
CA SER A 98 -20.77 -4.19 -9.46
C SER A 98 -20.95 -5.62 -10.00
N THR A 99 -20.21 -6.56 -9.42
CA THR A 99 -20.44 -7.97 -9.71
C THR A 99 -21.84 -8.34 -9.21
N LYS A 100 -22.53 -9.25 -9.91
CA LYS A 100 -23.96 -9.60 -9.67
C LYS A 100 -24.34 -9.96 -8.22
N ASN A 101 -23.37 -10.13 -7.32
CA ASN A 101 -23.57 -10.56 -5.95
C ASN A 101 -23.32 -9.46 -4.90
N GLU A 102 -22.94 -8.23 -5.30
CA GLU A 102 -22.73 -7.14 -4.35
C GLU A 102 -24.06 -6.36 -4.18
N ALA A 103 -24.69 -6.52 -3.02
CA ALA A 103 -25.94 -5.83 -2.71
C ALA A 103 -25.73 -4.30 -2.78
N PRO A 104 -26.68 -3.53 -3.33
CA PRO A 104 -26.59 -2.08 -3.41
C PRO A 104 -26.90 -1.50 -2.03
N LEU A 105 -26.01 -1.69 -1.07
CA LEU A 105 -26.06 -0.95 0.17
C LEU A 105 -25.30 0.37 -0.04
N PRO A 106 -25.79 1.48 0.54
CA PRO A 106 -25.08 2.76 0.54
C PRO A 106 -23.80 2.74 1.38
N LEU A 107 -23.36 1.57 1.84
CA LEU A 107 -22.18 1.34 2.67
C LEU A 107 -21.34 0.30 1.94
N SER A 108 -20.08 0.60 1.66
CA SER A 108 -19.14 -0.43 1.21
C SER A 108 -18.86 -1.38 2.39
N VAL A 109 -19.67 -2.43 2.54
CA VAL A 109 -19.47 -3.49 3.56
C VAL A 109 -18.05 -4.02 3.48
N ALA A 110 -17.49 -4.13 2.27
CA ALA A 110 -16.12 -4.53 2.05
C ALA A 110 -15.06 -3.59 2.66
N ALA A 111 -15.35 -2.29 2.80
CA ALA A 111 -14.41 -1.35 3.41
C ALA A 111 -14.43 -1.49 4.94
N VAL A 112 -15.59 -1.79 5.52
CA VAL A 112 -15.73 -2.17 6.94
C VAL A 112 -14.94 -3.45 7.19
N ASP A 113 -15.16 -4.48 6.36
CA ASP A 113 -14.47 -5.76 6.49
C ASP A 113 -12.95 -5.59 6.38
N ALA A 114 -12.48 -4.82 5.40
CA ALA A 114 -11.04 -4.51 5.26
C ALA A 114 -10.46 -3.76 6.47
N ALA A 115 -11.20 -2.81 7.04
CA ALA A 115 -10.77 -2.08 8.24
C ALA A 115 -10.71 -3.00 9.47
N ASP A 116 -11.70 -3.89 9.60
CA ASP A 116 -11.75 -4.89 10.65
C ASP A 116 -10.62 -5.91 10.51
N GLU A 117 -10.34 -6.37 9.30
CA GLU A 117 -9.20 -7.24 9.01
C GLU A 117 -7.87 -6.57 9.39
N GLU A 118 -7.61 -5.30 9.03
CA GLU A 118 -6.34 -4.61 9.39
C GLU A 118 -6.13 -4.57 10.91
N LEU A 119 -7.20 -4.34 11.67
CA LEU A 119 -7.11 -4.39 13.13
C LEU A 119 -6.90 -5.82 13.63
N VAL A 120 -7.64 -6.80 13.09
CA VAL A 120 -7.55 -8.20 13.50
C VAL A 120 -6.11 -8.67 13.43
N TYR A 121 -5.43 -8.49 12.29
CA TYR A 121 -4.02 -8.87 12.17
C TYR A 121 -3.14 -8.12 13.17
N LEU A 122 -3.30 -6.80 13.31
CA LEU A 122 -2.52 -6.01 14.26
C LEU A 122 -2.69 -6.52 15.71
N CYS A 123 -3.92 -6.83 16.12
CA CYS A 123 -4.24 -7.34 17.45
C CYS A 123 -3.77 -8.79 17.62
N GLU A 124 -3.85 -9.64 16.60
CA GLU A 124 -3.36 -11.01 16.65
C GLU A 124 -1.83 -11.05 16.82
N TRP A 125 -1.10 -10.22 16.07
CA TRP A 125 0.34 -10.07 16.28
C TRP A 125 0.66 -9.53 17.68
N ALA A 126 -0.08 -8.53 18.17
CA ALA A 126 0.12 -8.01 19.53
C ALA A 126 -0.12 -9.09 20.61
N ARG A 127 -1.18 -9.89 20.47
CA ARG A 127 -1.50 -11.02 21.36
C ARG A 127 -0.41 -12.08 21.30
N MET A 128 0.04 -12.46 20.11
CA MET A 128 1.09 -13.45 19.93
C MET A 128 2.40 -12.98 20.58
N VAL A 129 2.77 -11.69 20.41
CA VAL A 129 3.93 -11.09 21.08
C VAL A 129 3.78 -11.13 22.60
N ALA A 130 2.61 -10.79 23.15
CA ALA A 130 2.35 -10.88 24.58
C ALA A 130 2.52 -12.32 25.11
N ALA A 131 1.97 -13.30 24.40
CA ALA A 131 2.07 -14.72 24.75
C ALA A 131 3.52 -15.23 24.76
N TYR A 132 4.31 -14.93 23.72
CA TYR A 132 5.72 -15.34 23.66
C TYR A 132 6.59 -14.67 24.72
N ARG A 133 6.23 -13.46 25.15
CA ARG A 133 6.96 -12.71 26.18
C ARG A 133 6.49 -13.04 27.61
N GLY A 134 5.39 -13.77 27.77
CA GLY A 134 4.77 -13.99 29.08
C GLY A 134 4.25 -12.70 29.72
N GLU A 135 3.83 -11.73 28.90
CA GLU A 135 3.32 -10.43 29.34
C GLU A 135 1.80 -10.38 29.20
N ALA A 136 1.17 -9.43 29.89
CA ALA A 136 -0.25 -9.15 29.68
C ALA A 136 -0.49 -8.62 28.26
N GLU A 137 -1.56 -9.08 27.62
CA GLU A 137 -2.04 -8.53 26.35
C GLU A 137 -2.34 -7.02 26.50
N PRO A 138 -2.18 -6.22 25.43
CA PRO A 138 -2.67 -4.85 25.46
C PRO A 138 -4.18 -4.84 25.71
N ASP A 139 -4.66 -3.80 26.40
CA ASP A 139 -6.10 -3.58 26.51
C ASP A 139 -6.66 -3.18 25.14
N LEU A 140 -7.67 -3.91 24.68
CA LEU A 140 -8.27 -3.76 23.35
C LEU A 140 -9.79 -3.55 23.50
N PRO A 141 -10.23 -2.38 24.00
CA PRO A 141 -11.60 -2.17 24.46
C PRO A 141 -12.65 -2.27 23.34
N ALA A 142 -12.27 -2.02 22.08
CA ALA A 142 -13.18 -2.16 20.93
C ALA A 142 -13.07 -3.51 20.21
N ALA A 143 -12.13 -4.39 20.59
CA ALA A 143 -11.95 -5.67 19.91
C ALA A 143 -13.12 -6.62 20.22
N ARG A 144 -13.79 -7.12 19.18
CA ARG A 144 -14.76 -8.21 19.31
C ARG A 144 -13.99 -9.52 19.39
N ARG A 145 -14.11 -10.22 20.51
CA ARG A 145 -13.43 -11.48 20.76
C ARG A 145 -14.43 -12.63 20.72
N VAL A 146 -14.00 -13.78 20.20
CA VAL A 146 -14.72 -15.04 20.32
C VAL A 146 -13.82 -16.05 21.01
N ASP A 147 -14.38 -16.71 22.02
CA ASP A 147 -13.80 -17.88 22.66
C ASP A 147 -14.23 -19.12 21.88
N ARG A 148 -13.41 -19.54 20.92
CA ARG A 148 -13.59 -20.84 20.26
C ARG A 148 -12.47 -21.75 20.76
N THR A 149 -12.85 -22.93 21.26
CA THR A 149 -11.90 -23.97 21.71
C THR A 149 -10.89 -23.53 22.79
N GLY A 150 -11.24 -22.54 23.62
CA GLY A 150 -10.35 -22.02 24.67
C GLY A 150 -9.30 -21.01 24.19
N GLU A 151 -9.32 -20.63 22.90
CA GLU A 151 -8.43 -19.63 22.34
C GLU A 151 -9.20 -18.33 22.06
N ARG A 152 -8.85 -17.23 22.76
CA ARG A 152 -9.45 -15.90 22.56
C ARG A 152 -8.97 -15.27 21.26
N ARG A 153 -9.77 -15.31 20.20
CA ARG A 153 -9.42 -14.66 18.92
C ARG A 153 -10.20 -13.37 18.70
N VAL A 154 -9.56 -12.37 18.08
CA VAL A 154 -10.22 -11.14 17.64
C VAL A 154 -10.87 -11.42 16.28
N ILE A 155 -12.19 -11.21 16.18
CA ILE A 155 -12.97 -11.51 14.96
C ILE A 155 -13.49 -10.25 14.27
N GLY A 156 -13.15 -9.07 14.79
CA GLY A 156 -13.60 -7.79 14.25
C GLY A 156 -13.72 -6.72 15.33
N ILE A 157 -14.46 -5.66 15.02
CA ILE A 157 -14.46 -4.45 15.82
C ILE A 157 -15.88 -4.10 16.28
N ARG A 158 -16.00 -3.55 17.50
CA ARG A 158 -17.21 -2.86 17.94
C ARG A 158 -17.17 -1.43 17.41
N PRO A 159 -18.19 -0.99 16.64
CA PRO A 159 -18.23 0.39 16.18
C PRO A 159 -18.24 1.35 17.39
N GLY A 160 -17.55 2.49 17.26
CA GLY A 160 -17.50 3.51 18.30
C GLY A 160 -16.17 4.26 18.37
N PRO A 161 -16.05 5.22 19.30
CA PRO A 161 -14.85 6.05 19.43
C PRO A 161 -13.61 5.25 19.86
N ALA A 162 -13.80 4.08 20.48
CA ALA A 162 -12.71 3.24 20.98
C ALA A 162 -11.93 2.48 19.89
N VAL A 163 -12.40 2.49 18.62
CA VAL A 163 -11.73 1.76 17.52
C VAL A 163 -10.34 2.31 17.26
N TRP A 164 -10.23 3.63 17.10
CA TRP A 164 -8.95 4.30 16.88
C TRP A 164 -8.00 4.09 18.07
N MET A 165 -8.53 4.16 19.30
CA MET A 165 -7.75 3.90 20.51
C MET A 165 -7.23 2.46 20.55
N THR A 166 -8.07 1.49 20.20
CA THR A 166 -7.68 0.06 20.15
C THR A 166 -6.55 -0.18 19.13
N ALA A 167 -6.67 0.40 17.93
CA ALA A 167 -5.62 0.31 16.91
C ALA A 167 -4.30 0.93 17.39
N ASN A 168 -4.34 2.12 17.99
CA ASN A 168 -3.16 2.80 18.52
C ASN A 168 -2.52 2.03 19.68
N MET A 169 -3.32 1.45 20.58
CA MET A 169 -2.81 0.64 21.70
C MET A 169 -2.09 -0.62 21.20
N ALA A 170 -2.66 -1.32 20.22
CA ALA A 170 -2.02 -2.48 19.60
C ALA A 170 -0.73 -2.09 18.85
N ALA A 171 -0.77 -1.02 18.05
CA ALA A 171 0.41 -0.51 17.33
C ALA A 171 1.52 -0.09 18.29
N ARG A 172 1.19 0.70 19.32
CA ARG A 172 2.14 1.12 20.35
C ARG A 172 2.74 -0.07 21.09
N PHE A 173 1.92 -1.05 21.49
CA PHE A 173 2.40 -2.26 22.16
C PHE A 173 3.45 -3.00 21.34
N LEU A 174 3.23 -3.13 20.02
CA LEU A 174 4.17 -3.75 19.10
C LEU A 174 5.44 -2.90 18.90
N LEU A 175 5.29 -1.58 18.71
CA LEU A 175 6.42 -0.67 18.52
C LEU A 175 7.32 -0.58 19.76
N ASP A 176 6.75 -0.60 20.97
CA ASP A 176 7.51 -0.64 22.23
C ASP A 176 8.34 -1.93 22.38
N ARG A 177 8.01 -2.98 21.62
CA ARG A 177 8.67 -4.29 21.62
C ARG A 177 9.41 -4.59 20.32
N PHE A 178 9.56 -3.58 19.45
CA PHE A 178 10.00 -3.77 18.07
C PHE A 178 11.37 -4.46 17.96
N ASP A 179 12.35 -4.03 18.76
CA ASP A 179 13.69 -4.63 18.77
C ASP A 179 13.66 -6.12 19.10
N TRP A 180 12.79 -6.54 20.02
CA TRP A 180 12.61 -7.95 20.35
C TRP A 180 11.91 -8.72 19.23
N ILE A 181 10.88 -8.11 18.60
CA ILE A 181 10.11 -8.69 17.50
C ILE A 181 11.03 -9.01 16.31
N ILE A 182 11.92 -8.08 15.93
CA ILE A 182 12.79 -8.28 14.76
C ILE A 182 13.85 -9.36 14.95
N GLU A 183 14.05 -9.88 16.16
CA GLU A 183 14.94 -11.02 16.42
C GLU A 183 14.27 -12.39 16.25
N ARG A 184 12.94 -12.42 16.10
CA ARG A 184 12.14 -13.65 16.06
C ARG A 184 12.15 -14.26 14.67
N ASP A 185 12.18 -15.59 14.60
CA ASP A 185 12.18 -16.36 13.35
C ASP A 185 10.91 -16.14 12.51
N TRP A 186 9.78 -15.92 13.15
CA TRP A 186 8.49 -15.63 12.52
C TRP A 186 8.33 -14.17 12.02
N VAL A 187 9.28 -13.26 12.25
CA VAL A 187 9.09 -11.84 11.86
C VAL A 187 8.96 -11.64 10.34
N GLY A 188 9.54 -12.55 9.56
CA GLY A 188 9.37 -12.57 8.11
C GLY A 188 7.90 -12.76 7.70
N GLU A 189 7.20 -13.66 8.39
CA GLU A 189 5.77 -13.93 8.19
C GLU A 189 4.93 -12.71 8.54
N MET A 190 5.15 -12.11 9.73
CA MET A 190 4.48 -10.86 10.15
C MET A 190 4.63 -9.75 9.11
N THR A 191 5.85 -9.56 8.60
CA THR A 191 6.11 -8.50 7.62
C THR A 191 5.43 -8.77 6.28
N GLN A 192 5.40 -10.03 5.85
CA GLN A 192 4.75 -10.42 4.60
C GLN A 192 3.23 -10.31 4.71
N GLU A 193 2.64 -10.77 5.81
CA GLU A 193 1.20 -10.75 6.04
C GLU A 193 0.67 -9.32 6.10
N LEU A 194 1.23 -8.48 6.99
CA LEU A 194 0.85 -7.06 7.09
C LEU A 194 1.09 -6.33 5.76
N GLY A 195 2.21 -6.63 5.09
CA GLY A 195 2.55 -6.03 3.80
C GLY A 195 1.62 -6.43 2.65
N ALA A 196 1.22 -7.70 2.59
CA ALA A 196 0.32 -8.23 1.57
C ALA A 196 -1.10 -7.72 1.78
N GLN A 197 -1.58 -7.74 3.03
CA GLN A 197 -2.87 -7.19 3.40
C GLN A 197 -2.96 -5.70 3.03
N ARG A 198 -1.99 -4.90 3.49
CA ARG A 198 -1.94 -3.47 3.18
C ARG A 198 -1.89 -3.22 1.66
N GLY A 199 -1.15 -4.04 0.93
CA GLY A 199 -1.10 -3.98 -0.54
C GLY A 199 -2.45 -4.22 -1.19
N THR A 200 -3.19 -5.24 -0.75
CA THR A 200 -4.55 -5.56 -1.23
C THR A 200 -5.51 -4.41 -0.96
N HIS A 201 -5.49 -3.87 0.25
CA HIS A 201 -6.36 -2.75 0.61
C HIS A 201 -6.04 -1.48 -0.16
N LEU A 202 -4.77 -1.17 -0.39
CA LEU A 202 -4.38 0.02 -1.16
C LEU A 202 -4.64 -0.11 -2.65
N ALA A 203 -4.64 -1.33 -3.19
CA ALA A 203 -5.04 -1.56 -4.58
C ALA A 203 -6.53 -1.23 -4.78
N ARG A 204 -7.37 -1.51 -3.78
CA ARG A 204 -8.83 -1.28 -3.83
C ARG A 204 -9.25 0.10 -3.34
N TRP A 205 -8.63 0.62 -2.28
CA TRP A 205 -8.86 1.93 -1.69
C TRP A 205 -7.55 2.72 -1.57
N PRO A 206 -7.04 3.26 -2.70
CA PRO A 206 -5.81 4.04 -2.69
C PRO A 206 -5.98 5.26 -1.78
N THR A 207 -5.11 5.40 -0.78
CA THR A 207 -4.99 6.64 -0.01
C THR A 207 -4.47 7.74 -0.95
N GLY A 208 -5.23 8.82 -1.15
CA GLY A 208 -4.86 9.90 -2.08
C GLY A 208 -3.48 10.53 -1.77
N ASP A 209 -3.16 10.59 -0.47
CA ASP A 209 -2.03 11.33 0.07
C ASP A 209 -1.04 10.43 0.83
N ARG A 210 -0.16 9.76 0.08
CA ARG A 210 1.04 9.12 0.65
C ARG A 210 2.31 9.80 0.19
N ALA A 211 3.35 9.69 1.02
CA ALA A 211 4.70 10.03 0.62
C ALA A 211 5.07 9.26 -0.65
N ARG A 212 5.27 9.96 -1.77
CA ARG A 212 5.58 9.35 -3.06
C ARG A 212 7.07 9.37 -3.30
N ARG A 213 7.67 8.21 -3.62
CA ARG A 213 9.04 8.18 -4.14
C ARG A 213 9.03 8.62 -5.60
N LEU A 214 9.55 9.81 -5.88
CA LEU A 214 9.81 10.28 -7.23
C LEU A 214 11.24 9.90 -7.63
N ARG A 215 11.41 9.44 -8.87
CA ARG A 215 12.70 9.15 -9.51
C ARG A 215 13.05 10.30 -10.45
N GLY A 216 14.33 10.51 -10.72
CA GLY A 216 14.82 11.55 -11.64
C GLY A 216 15.42 12.79 -10.96
N TYR A 217 15.36 12.88 -9.63
CA TYR A 217 16.08 13.88 -8.85
C TYR A 217 17.26 13.25 -8.13
N ARG A 218 18.46 13.77 -8.37
CA ARG A 218 19.68 13.36 -7.66
C ARG A 218 19.86 14.22 -6.43
N CYS A 219 19.84 13.59 -5.25
CA CYS A 219 20.12 14.27 -4.00
C CYS A 219 21.49 14.96 -4.06
N ALA A 220 21.52 16.28 -3.82
CA ALA A 220 22.75 17.07 -3.85
C ALA A 220 23.82 16.56 -2.86
N ARG A 221 23.39 15.95 -1.75
CA ARG A 221 24.29 15.46 -0.70
C ARG A 221 24.77 14.02 -0.91
N CYS A 222 23.88 13.07 -1.24
CA CYS A 222 24.24 11.64 -1.33
C CYS A 222 24.21 11.08 -2.77
N SER A 223 23.89 11.91 -3.76
CA SER A 223 23.79 11.56 -5.20
C SER A 223 22.79 10.43 -5.54
N ARG A 224 21.99 9.95 -4.59
CA ARG A 224 20.96 8.94 -4.86
C ARG A 224 19.79 9.54 -5.63
N GLU A 225 19.29 8.76 -6.56
CA GLU A 225 18.23 9.16 -7.49
C GLU A 225 16.85 8.76 -6.97
N SER A 226 16.45 9.32 -5.83
CA SER A 226 15.05 9.30 -5.41
C SER A 226 14.78 10.27 -4.27
N VAL A 227 13.64 10.95 -4.37
CA VAL A 227 13.13 11.83 -3.31
C VAL A 227 11.75 11.36 -2.87
N LEU A 228 11.45 11.49 -1.58
CA LEU A 228 10.14 11.30 -0.99
C LEU A 228 9.41 12.64 -1.01
N VAL A 229 8.24 12.67 -1.65
CA VAL A 229 7.32 13.81 -1.63
C VAL A 229 6.22 13.48 -0.65
N HIS A 230 6.23 14.10 0.53
CA HIS A 230 5.12 14.03 1.46
C HIS A 230 4.05 15.04 1.02
N PRO A 231 2.82 14.59 0.78
CA PRO A 231 1.71 15.50 0.57
C PRO A 231 1.46 16.30 1.86
N PRO A 232 0.81 17.46 1.76
CA PRO A 232 0.46 18.27 2.91
C PRO A 232 -0.41 17.48 3.91
N ALA A 233 -0.22 17.76 5.19
CA ALA A 233 -0.89 17.05 6.29
C ALA A 233 -2.38 17.43 6.50
N GLY A 234 -3.01 18.08 5.52
CA GLY A 234 -4.40 18.56 5.60
C GLY A 234 -5.26 17.99 4.47
N PRO A 235 -6.59 17.98 4.64
CA PRO A 235 -7.50 17.59 3.56
C PRO A 235 -7.26 18.47 2.33
N PRO A 236 -7.43 17.94 1.10
CA PRO A 236 -7.31 18.74 -0.11
C PRO A 236 -8.26 19.94 0.01
N VAL A 237 -7.70 21.14 -0.12
CA VAL A 237 -8.50 22.34 -0.25
C VAL A 237 -8.98 22.36 -1.71
N TYR A 238 -10.25 22.63 -1.92
CA TYR A 238 -10.78 22.85 -3.27
C TYR A 238 -10.93 24.35 -3.42
N ASP A 239 -10.51 24.89 -4.57
CA ASP A 239 -10.93 26.26 -4.91
C ASP A 239 -12.46 26.27 -5.11
N ASP A 240 -13.05 27.47 -5.03
CA ASP A 240 -14.47 27.67 -5.26
C ASP A 240 -14.94 27.00 -6.57
N GLU A 241 -16.14 26.40 -6.54
CA GLU A 241 -16.75 25.77 -7.71
C GLU A 241 -16.84 26.76 -8.87
N TYR A 242 -16.26 26.41 -10.01
CA TYR A 242 -16.57 27.10 -11.26
C TYR A 242 -17.20 26.16 -12.28
N ARG A 243 -18.25 26.69 -12.94
CA ARG A 243 -18.98 25.99 -13.99
C ARG A 243 -18.34 26.32 -15.33
N LEU A 244 -17.82 25.29 -15.99
CA LEU A 244 -17.40 25.40 -17.37
C LEU A 244 -18.58 25.07 -18.26
N PHE A 245 -18.92 25.98 -19.16
CA PHE A 245 -19.95 25.79 -20.17
C PHE A 245 -19.24 25.42 -21.47
N ALA A 246 -19.44 24.18 -21.93
CA ALA A 246 -18.97 23.72 -23.22
C ALA A 246 -20.17 23.57 -24.15
N VAL A 247 -20.04 23.99 -25.41
CA VAL A 247 -21.04 23.70 -26.42
C VAL A 247 -20.65 22.38 -27.06
N SER A 248 -21.49 21.36 -26.90
CA SER A 248 -21.27 20.05 -27.51
C SER A 248 -21.28 20.17 -29.03
N HIS A 249 -20.73 19.16 -29.70
CA HIS A 249 -20.76 19.02 -31.16
C HIS A 249 -22.18 19.04 -31.77
N ARG A 250 -23.24 18.93 -30.94
CA ARG A 250 -24.65 19.02 -31.34
C ARG A 250 -25.28 20.39 -31.03
N GLY A 251 -24.50 21.38 -30.60
CA GLY A 251 -24.99 22.71 -30.26
C GLY A 251 -25.69 22.79 -28.89
N GLN A 252 -25.63 21.74 -28.07
CA GLN A 252 -26.17 21.78 -26.71
C GLN A 252 -25.12 22.34 -25.74
N VAL A 253 -25.53 23.27 -24.88
CA VAL A 253 -24.65 23.79 -23.82
C VAL A 253 -24.65 22.77 -22.67
N GLU A 254 -23.52 22.14 -22.44
CA GLU A 254 -23.27 21.24 -21.32
C GLU A 254 -22.46 21.99 -20.26
N SER A 255 -22.97 22.04 -19.03
CA SER A 255 -22.23 22.59 -17.90
C SER A 255 -21.50 21.46 -17.18
N GLN A 256 -20.18 21.52 -17.13
CA GLN A 256 -19.37 20.66 -16.28
C GLN A 256 -18.95 21.45 -15.05
N THR A 257 -19.38 21.01 -13.87
CA THR A 257 -18.85 21.53 -12.61
C THR A 257 -17.47 20.94 -12.41
N ILE A 258 -16.43 21.77 -12.42
CA ILE A 258 -15.07 21.35 -12.11
C ILE A 258 -14.70 21.97 -10.77
N ARG A 259 -14.35 21.10 -9.82
CA ARG A 259 -13.68 21.49 -8.57
C ARG A 259 -12.19 21.21 -8.76
N PRO A 260 -11.37 22.19 -9.16
CA PRO A 260 -9.93 21.96 -9.21
C PRO A 260 -9.43 21.64 -7.80
N LEU A 261 -8.55 20.64 -7.70
CA LEU A 261 -7.89 20.32 -6.45
C LEU A 261 -6.83 21.41 -6.20
N ALA A 262 -7.07 22.30 -5.25
CA ALA A 262 -6.05 23.24 -4.78
C ALA A 262 -5.18 22.50 -3.76
N TYR A 263 -4.07 21.92 -4.21
CA TYR A 263 -3.12 21.32 -3.27
C TYR A 263 -2.71 22.36 -2.22
N ALA A 264 -3.10 22.15 -0.97
CA ALA A 264 -2.76 23.04 0.13
C ALA A 264 -1.28 22.83 0.49
N TYR A 265 -0.37 23.61 -0.07
CA TYR A 265 1.04 23.63 0.32
C TYR A 265 1.18 23.73 1.87
N PRO A 266 2.12 22.99 2.51
CA PRO A 266 3.42 22.59 1.95
C PRO A 266 3.59 21.07 1.71
N MET A 267 4.22 20.73 0.57
CA MET A 267 4.82 19.41 0.36
C MET A 267 6.15 19.33 1.14
N LEU A 268 6.57 18.16 1.63
CA LEU A 268 7.96 17.97 2.06
C LEU A 268 8.64 17.10 1.00
N VAL A 269 9.62 17.65 0.29
CA VAL A 269 10.45 16.88 -0.65
C VAL A 269 11.80 16.63 -0.01
N ALA A 270 12.14 15.37 0.25
CA ALA A 270 13.38 14.99 0.93
C ALA A 270 14.06 13.79 0.25
N CYS A 271 15.37 13.66 0.45
CA CYS A 271 16.12 12.49 0.00
C CYS A 271 15.52 11.21 0.57
N SER A 272 15.33 10.19 -0.28
CA SER A 272 14.76 8.90 0.13
C SER A 272 15.66 8.07 1.07
N ASP A 273 16.94 8.43 1.18
CA ASP A 273 17.85 7.85 2.17
C ASP A 273 17.60 8.48 3.56
N PRO A 274 17.08 7.72 4.54
CA PRO A 274 16.80 8.23 5.88
C PRO A 274 18.06 8.72 6.62
N ARG A 275 19.26 8.31 6.18
CA ARG A 275 20.53 8.79 6.75
C ARG A 275 20.97 10.15 6.21
N CYS A 276 20.49 10.51 5.02
CA CYS A 276 20.91 11.73 4.35
C CYS A 276 20.17 12.95 4.91
N GLY A 277 18.85 12.83 5.09
CA GLY A 277 18.00 13.89 5.63
C GLY A 277 17.94 15.19 4.81
N GLU A 278 18.56 15.21 3.63
CA GLU A 278 18.60 16.39 2.75
C GLU A 278 17.19 16.74 2.28
N ARG A 279 16.81 18.01 2.45
CA ARG A 279 15.54 18.54 1.97
C ARG A 279 15.78 19.22 0.64
N VAL A 280 14.91 18.96 -0.33
CA VAL A 280 14.93 19.67 -1.61
C VAL A 280 14.35 21.06 -1.37
N PRO A 281 15.07 22.14 -1.72
CA PRO A 281 14.56 23.49 -1.55
C PRO A 281 13.31 23.70 -2.41
N GLU A 282 12.38 24.51 -1.93
CA GLU A 282 11.09 24.76 -2.58
C GLU A 282 11.24 25.32 -4.01
N SER A 283 12.32 26.07 -4.26
CA SER A 283 12.70 26.56 -5.60
C SER A 283 12.89 25.45 -6.64
N GLU A 284 13.14 24.21 -6.21
CA GLU A 284 13.37 23.05 -7.08
C GLU A 284 12.15 22.12 -7.17
N TRP A 285 11.04 22.44 -6.50
CA TRP A 285 9.84 21.59 -6.48
C TRP A 285 9.05 21.60 -7.80
N ALA A 286 9.29 22.57 -8.69
CA ALA A 286 8.62 22.63 -9.98
C ALA A 286 8.78 21.32 -10.78
N TRP A 287 9.96 20.70 -10.70
CA TRP A 287 10.20 19.37 -11.27
C TRP A 287 9.36 18.28 -10.58
N ALA A 288 9.24 18.32 -9.25
CA ALA A 288 8.49 17.33 -8.48
C ALA A 288 6.99 17.39 -8.78
N ALA A 289 6.44 18.60 -8.93
CA ALA A 289 5.06 18.84 -9.35
C ALA A 289 4.80 18.31 -10.77
N GLN A 290 5.63 18.69 -11.75
CA GLN A 290 5.53 18.20 -13.13
C GLN A 290 5.65 16.68 -13.22
N THR A 291 6.59 16.09 -12.46
CA THR A 291 6.83 14.64 -12.42
C THR A 291 5.66 13.91 -11.77
N ALA A 292 5.10 14.43 -10.68
CA ALA A 292 3.92 13.87 -10.03
C ALA A 292 2.67 13.89 -10.94
N GLU A 293 2.48 14.97 -11.71
CA GLU A 293 1.41 15.08 -12.71
C GLU A 293 1.60 14.12 -13.89
N HIS A 294 2.83 14.00 -14.42
CA HIS A 294 3.13 13.12 -15.55
C HIS A 294 2.97 11.64 -15.21
N TYR A 295 3.56 11.18 -14.09
CA TYR A 295 3.43 9.80 -13.64
C TYR A 295 2.02 9.48 -13.09
N GLY A 296 1.30 10.48 -12.57
CA GLY A 296 -0.10 10.33 -12.17
C GLY A 296 -1.03 10.01 -13.36
N ARG A 297 -0.69 10.48 -14.57
CA ARG A 297 -1.43 10.16 -15.81
C ARG A 297 -1.08 8.78 -16.37
N GLU A 298 0.17 8.34 -16.30
CA GLU A 298 0.58 7.01 -16.81
C GLU A 298 -0.08 5.84 -16.05
N ILE A 299 -0.24 5.96 -14.72
CA ILE A 299 -0.87 4.92 -13.91
C ILE A 299 -2.37 4.78 -14.22
N ARG A 300 -3.05 5.88 -14.59
CA ARG A 300 -4.45 5.86 -15.03
C ARG A 300 -4.62 5.41 -16.49
N GLY A 301 -3.55 5.44 -17.29
CA GLY A 301 -3.60 5.22 -18.74
C GLY A 301 -3.26 3.81 -19.25
N VAL A 302 -2.75 2.90 -18.42
CA VAL A 302 -2.22 1.60 -18.92
C VAL A 302 -2.80 0.40 -18.19
N THR A 303 -4.09 0.09 -18.41
CA THR A 303 -4.60 -1.29 -18.41
C THR A 303 -5.79 -1.48 -19.37
N THR A 304 -5.87 -0.78 -20.50
CA THR A 304 -6.68 -1.27 -21.62
C THR A 304 -5.86 -2.24 -22.45
N ARG A 305 -5.93 -3.54 -22.12
CA ARG A 305 -5.52 -4.59 -23.06
C ARG A 305 -6.29 -4.39 -24.37
N PRO A 306 -5.64 -4.37 -25.55
CA PRO A 306 -6.35 -4.40 -26.82
C PRO A 306 -7.08 -5.74 -26.93
N ARG A 307 -8.42 -5.69 -27.01
CA ARG A 307 -9.25 -6.85 -27.36
C ARG A 307 -8.89 -7.27 -28.78
N ALA A 308 -8.08 -8.32 -28.91
CA ALA A 308 -7.93 -9.04 -30.17
C ALA A 308 -9.30 -9.65 -30.52
N ARG A 309 -10.00 -9.04 -31.48
CA ARG A 309 -11.12 -9.66 -32.20
C ARG A 309 -10.56 -10.85 -32.98
N ARG A 310 -10.66 -12.07 -32.43
CA ARG A 310 -10.62 -13.27 -33.27
C ARG A 310 -11.97 -13.39 -33.97
N ARG A 311 -11.97 -13.14 -35.28
CA ARG A 311 -12.95 -13.68 -36.22
C ARG A 311 -12.79 -15.20 -36.21
N SER A 312 -13.79 -15.93 -35.75
CA SER A 312 -13.95 -17.35 -36.07
C SER A 312 -14.51 -17.43 -37.49
N LEU A 313 -13.60 -17.65 -38.45
CA LEU A 313 -13.94 -18.28 -39.73
C LEU A 313 -14.21 -19.76 -39.44
N GLY A 314 -15.26 -20.28 -40.06
CA GLY A 314 -15.84 -21.58 -39.74
C GLY A 314 -15.10 -22.78 -40.31
N GLU A 315 -15.50 -23.93 -39.77
CA GLU A 315 -15.38 -25.33 -40.20
C GLU A 315 -16.37 -26.02 -39.23
N ASN A 316 -17.58 -26.45 -39.58
CA ASN A 316 -18.05 -27.39 -40.60
C ASN A 316 -17.39 -28.77 -40.52
N GLU A 317 -17.89 -29.58 -39.59
CA GLU A 317 -17.91 -31.05 -39.53
C GLU A 317 -18.87 -31.34 -38.33
N GLY A 318 -20.02 -32.01 -38.42
CA GLY A 318 -20.42 -33.12 -39.25
C GLY A 318 -20.72 -34.31 -38.33
N ASN A 319 -22.00 -34.57 -38.07
CA ASN A 319 -22.60 -35.83 -37.57
C ASN A 319 -22.22 -36.27 -36.14
N GLY A 320 -23.04 -36.97 -35.35
CA GLY A 320 -24.30 -37.64 -35.62
C GLY A 320 -24.88 -38.19 -34.31
N TRP A 321 -26.13 -38.62 -34.42
CA TRP A 321 -27.01 -39.15 -33.39
C TRP A 321 -26.46 -40.38 -32.65
N GLN A 322 -26.57 -40.40 -31.32
CA GLN A 322 -27.23 -41.42 -30.51
C GLN A 322 -27.37 -40.92 -29.06
#